data_AF-A0A9D8PJZ5-F1
#
_entry.id   AF-A0A9D8PJZ5-F1
#
_cell.length_a   1.000
_cell.length_b   1.000
_cell.length_c   1.000
_cell.angle_alpha   90.00
_cell.angle_beta   90.00
_cell.angle_gamma   90.00
#
_symmetry.space_group_name_H-M   'P 1'
#
loop_
_entity.id
_entity.type
_entity.pdbx_description
1 polymer ?
#
loop_
_entity_poly.entity_id
_entity_poly.type
_entity_poly.pdbx_seq_one_letter_code
_entity_poly.pdbx_strand_id
1 'polypeptide(L)'
;MDAGRPVAVGWLHHGHVTAPSGGGHWTVVIGYDDRGFWMNDPYGSCDLIGGGYPGGGNPGDTLGKRDNYSYKNWLPRWMPAGSAGWYLTCKP
;
A
#
# COMPACT_ATOMS: atom_id res chain seq x y z
N MET A 1 4.95 13.77 -0.76
CA MET A 1 3.78 14.02 -1.62
C MET A 1 3.71 15.47 -2.04
N ASP A 2 3.79 16.43 -1.12
CA ASP A 2 3.59 17.87 -1.38
C ASP A 2 4.56 18.51 -2.37
N ALA A 3 5.66 17.82 -2.69
CA ALA A 3 6.55 18.20 -3.78
C ALA A 3 5.99 17.87 -5.18
N GLY A 4 4.70 17.52 -5.30
CA GLY A 4 4.01 17.26 -6.56
C GLY A 4 4.40 15.96 -7.27
N ARG A 5 4.94 14.97 -6.53
CA ARG A 5 5.43 13.72 -7.11
C ARG A 5 4.84 12.50 -6.40
N PRO A 6 4.35 11.49 -7.13
CA PRO A 6 3.99 10.20 -6.57
C PRO A 6 5.17 9.55 -5.85
N VAL A 7 4.88 8.74 -4.83
CA VAL A 7 5.89 8.09 -4.00
C VAL A 7 5.67 6.58 -4.05
N ALA A 8 6.68 5.83 -4.50
CA ALA A 8 6.64 4.39 -4.44
C ALA A 8 6.89 3.95 -2.98
N VAL A 9 6.08 3.02 -2.47
CA VAL A 9 6.14 2.52 -1.09
C VAL A 9 6.17 1.00 -1.08
N GLY A 10 7.01 0.43 -0.22
CA GLY A 10 7.11 -1.00 0.03
C GLY A 10 6.41 -1.35 1.34
N TRP A 11 5.58 -2.40 1.38
CA TRP A 11 4.80 -2.78 2.58
C TRP A 11 4.40 -4.26 2.59
N LEU A 12 3.92 -4.75 3.74
CA LEU A 12 3.55 -6.15 3.96
C LEU A 12 2.09 -6.45 3.59
N HIS A 13 1.88 -7.19 2.50
CA HIS A 13 0.54 -7.44 1.95
C HIS A 13 -0.11 -8.75 2.42
N HIS A 14 0.56 -9.59 3.21
CA HIS A 14 -0.04 -10.79 3.81
C HIS A 14 -0.35 -10.62 5.28
N GLY A 15 -1.11 -11.57 5.83
CA GLY A 15 -1.44 -11.65 7.25
C GLY A 15 -2.47 -10.62 7.72
N HIS A 16 -3.01 -10.89 8.91
CA HIS A 16 -3.97 -9.99 9.55
C HIS A 16 -3.33 -8.64 9.89
N VAL A 17 -4.11 -7.57 9.93
CA VAL A 17 -3.62 -6.20 10.22
C VAL A 17 -2.85 -6.07 11.54
N THR A 18 -3.15 -6.91 12.52
CA THR A 18 -2.43 -6.94 13.83
C THR A 18 -1.14 -7.76 13.81
N ALA A 19 -0.90 -8.53 12.74
CA ALA A 19 0.30 -9.35 12.55
C ALA A 19 0.63 -9.46 11.04
N PRO A 20 0.93 -8.33 10.37
CA PRO A 20 1.21 -8.32 8.94
C PRO A 20 2.54 -9.02 8.63
N SER A 21 2.62 -9.65 7.45
CA SER A 21 3.74 -10.51 7.06
C SER A 21 3.98 -10.51 5.54
N GLY A 22 5.03 -11.22 5.10
CA GLY A 22 5.35 -11.43 3.68
C GLY A 22 6.67 -10.81 3.23
N GLY A 23 7.04 -11.04 1.97
CA GLY A 23 8.29 -10.55 1.35
C GLY A 23 8.26 -9.09 0.90
N GLY A 24 7.17 -8.37 1.18
CA GLY A 24 6.94 -7.00 0.71
C GLY A 24 6.16 -6.94 -0.62
N HIS A 25 5.53 -5.80 -0.88
CA HIS A 25 4.84 -5.44 -2.11
C HIS A 25 5.00 -3.95 -2.37
N TRP A 26 5.05 -3.55 -3.64
CA TRP A 26 5.25 -2.17 -4.04
C TRP A 26 3.97 -1.57 -4.64
N THR A 27 3.57 -0.43 -4.10
CA THR A 27 2.48 0.40 -4.64
C THR A 27 2.95 1.84 -4.82
N VAL A 28 2.17 2.64 -5.54
CA VAL A 28 2.47 4.07 -5.75
C VAL A 28 1.41 4.91 -5.07
N VAL A 29 1.82 5.70 -4.06
CA VAL A 29 0.96 6.72 -3.46
C VAL A 29 0.83 7.89 -4.42
N ILE A 30 -0.40 8.25 -4.76
CA ILE A 30 -0.76 9.31 -5.71
C ILE A 30 -1.58 10.44 -5.07
N GLY A 31 -2.04 10.26 -3.83
CA GLY A 31 -2.71 11.28 -3.03
C GLY A 31 -2.85 10.85 -1.58
N TYR A 32 -3.35 11.74 -0.73
CA TYR A 32 -3.78 11.43 0.62
C TYR A 32 -4.88 12.39 1.06
N ASP A 33 -5.71 11.96 2.02
CA ASP A 33 -6.77 12.75 2.63
C ASP A 33 -6.84 12.45 4.14
N ASP A 34 -7.91 12.86 4.81
CA ASP A 34 -8.12 12.63 6.25
C ASP A 34 -8.30 11.14 6.62
N ARG A 35 -8.55 10.26 5.64
CA ARG A 35 -8.90 8.85 5.85
C ARG A 35 -7.75 7.91 5.50
N GLY A 36 -6.94 8.26 4.52
CA GLY A 36 -5.89 7.37 4.06
C GLY A 36 -5.04 7.90 2.90
N PHE A 37 -4.36 6.94 2.29
CA PHE A 37 -3.55 7.17 1.09
C PHE A 37 -4.30 6.68 -0.14
N TRP A 38 -4.30 7.49 -1.19
CA TRP A 38 -4.74 7.08 -2.51
C TRP A 38 -3.56 6.39 -3.22
N MET A 39 -3.75 5.13 -3.62
CA MET A 39 -2.71 4.30 -4.20
C MET A 39 -3.09 3.76 -5.57
N ASN A 40 -2.08 3.59 -6.42
CA ASN A 40 -2.14 2.65 -7.54
C ASN A 40 -1.41 1.38 -7.11
N ASP A 41 -2.14 0.26 -7.06
CA ASP A 41 -1.65 -1.06 -6.68
C ASP A 41 -1.63 -1.98 -7.91
N PRO A 42 -0.46 -2.41 -8.38
CA PRO A 42 -0.33 -3.19 -9.61
C PRO A 42 -0.93 -4.60 -9.52
N TYR A 43 -1.26 -5.07 -8.32
CA TYR A 43 -1.80 -6.41 -8.07
C TYR A 43 -3.32 -6.41 -7.80
N GLY A 44 -3.95 -5.24 -7.84
CA GLY A 44 -5.38 -5.05 -7.51
C GLY A 44 -5.59 -4.40 -6.15
N SER A 45 -6.82 -4.41 -5.63
CA SER A 45 -7.12 -3.88 -4.29
C SER A 45 -6.84 -4.94 -3.22
N CYS A 46 -6.00 -4.61 -2.24
CA CYS A 46 -5.67 -5.52 -1.14
C CYS A 46 -6.76 -5.52 -0.06
N ASP A 47 -7.05 -6.69 0.50
CA ASP A 47 -7.73 -6.78 1.80
C ASP A 47 -6.76 -6.34 2.89
N LEU A 48 -6.86 -5.08 3.32
CA LEU A 48 -5.98 -4.55 4.36
C LEU A 48 -6.24 -5.13 5.75
N ILE A 49 -7.35 -5.86 5.98
CA ILE A 49 -7.64 -6.50 7.27
C ILE A 49 -7.07 -7.91 7.28
N GLY A 50 -7.48 -8.78 6.36
CA GLY A 50 -7.04 -10.17 6.28
C GLY A 50 -5.69 -10.36 5.60
N GLY A 51 -5.25 -9.39 4.80
CA GLY A 51 -4.14 -9.51 3.88
C GLY A 51 -4.54 -10.25 2.59
N GLY A 52 -3.73 -10.08 1.54
CA GLY A 52 -3.93 -10.70 0.25
C GLY A 52 -4.89 -9.93 -0.66
N TYR A 53 -5.19 -10.51 -1.82
CA TYR A 53 -5.94 -9.88 -2.89
C TYR A 53 -7.16 -10.73 -3.25
N PRO A 54 -8.36 -10.36 -2.80
CA PRO A 54 -9.59 -11.04 -3.17
C PRO A 54 -9.76 -10.97 -4.70
N GLY A 55 -9.92 -12.13 -5.36
CA GLY A 55 -10.09 -12.19 -6.83
C GLY A 55 -8.87 -12.67 -7.62
N GLY A 56 -7.78 -13.06 -6.96
CA GLY A 56 -6.74 -13.89 -7.60
C GLY A 56 -5.60 -13.14 -8.28
N GLY A 57 -5.43 -11.84 -8.04
CA GLY A 57 -4.12 -11.17 -8.13
C GLY A 57 -3.35 -11.30 -9.45
N ASN A 58 -4.03 -11.52 -10.58
CA ASN A 58 -3.32 -11.72 -11.83
C ASN A 58 -2.63 -10.39 -12.21
N PRO A 59 -1.31 -10.41 -12.47
CA PRO A 59 -0.61 -9.22 -12.93
C PRO A 59 -1.27 -8.68 -14.20
N GLY A 60 -1.83 -7.47 -14.12
CA GLY A 60 -2.53 -6.82 -15.25
C GLY A 60 -4.05 -6.70 -15.11
N ASP A 61 -4.68 -7.30 -14.10
CA ASP A 61 -6.06 -6.96 -13.74
C ASP A 61 -6.07 -5.55 -13.12
N THR A 62 -6.45 -4.56 -13.93
CA THR A 62 -6.38 -3.11 -13.64
C THR A 62 -7.37 -2.61 -12.58
N LEU A 63 -7.55 -3.36 -11.49
CA LEU A 63 -8.56 -3.06 -10.46
C LEU A 63 -8.02 -2.17 -9.33
N GLY A 64 -6.71 -2.15 -9.08
CA GLY A 64 -6.09 -1.37 -8.01
C GLY A 64 -5.82 0.10 -8.35
N LYS A 65 -6.71 0.76 -9.11
CA LYS A 65 -6.52 2.14 -9.57
C LYS A 65 -7.21 3.11 -8.61
N ARG A 66 -6.42 3.97 -7.96
CA ARG A 66 -6.90 4.96 -6.97
C ARG A 66 -7.64 4.30 -5.80
N ASP A 67 -7.07 3.26 -5.22
CA ASP A 67 -7.59 2.68 -3.99
C ASP A 67 -7.31 3.60 -2.80
N ASN A 68 -8.29 3.79 -1.91
CA ASN A 68 -8.08 4.49 -0.65
C ASN A 68 -7.69 3.47 0.43
N TYR A 69 -6.39 3.43 0.72
CA TYR A 69 -5.84 2.59 1.78
C TYR A 69 -5.84 3.38 3.09
N SER A 70 -6.78 3.01 3.97
CA SER A 70 -6.98 3.69 5.25
C SER A 70 -5.71 3.69 6.11
N TYR A 71 -5.46 4.78 6.84
CA TYR A 71 -4.32 4.85 7.76
C TYR A 71 -4.34 3.74 8.80
N LYS A 72 -5.54 3.47 9.37
CA LYS A 72 -5.74 2.45 10.41
C LYS A 72 -5.25 1.07 9.97
N ASN A 73 -5.54 0.67 8.74
CA ASN A 73 -5.24 -0.69 8.29
C ASN A 73 -3.95 -0.80 7.47
N TRP A 74 -3.49 0.29 6.86
CA TRP A 74 -2.29 0.26 6.03
C TRP A 74 -1.00 0.58 6.80
N LEU A 75 -1.04 1.52 7.76
CA LEU A 75 0.18 1.90 8.50
C LEU A 75 0.87 0.73 9.24
N PRO A 76 0.15 -0.22 9.87
CA PRO A 76 0.79 -1.40 10.46
C PRO A 76 1.55 -2.26 9.44
N ARG A 77 1.14 -2.20 8.17
CA ARG A 77 1.75 -2.96 7.07
C ARG A 77 2.96 -2.25 6.48
N TRP A 78 2.94 -0.92 6.47
CA TRP A 78 4.08 -0.11 6.04
C TRP A 78 5.18 -0.03 7.11
N MET A 79 4.78 0.03 8.39
CA MET A 79 5.66 0.16 9.55
C MET A 79 5.40 -0.97 10.55
N PRO A 80 5.74 -2.24 10.23
CA PRO A 80 5.40 -3.39 11.06
C PRO A 80 6.03 -3.37 12.47
N ALA A 81 7.17 -2.68 12.64
CA ALA A 81 7.81 -2.46 13.94
C ALA A 81 7.39 -1.13 14.62
N GLY A 82 6.32 -0.48 14.14
CA GLY A 82 5.83 0.80 14.63
C GLY A 82 6.62 2.02 14.16
N SER A 83 7.74 1.83 13.46
CA SER A 83 8.54 2.88 12.83
C SER A 83 9.24 2.37 11.57
N ALA A 84 9.80 3.27 10.77
CA ALA A 84 10.66 2.98 9.60
C ALA A 84 9.98 2.22 8.44
N GLY A 85 9.03 2.87 7.77
CA GLY A 85 8.45 2.35 6.52
C GLY A 85 9.37 2.55 5.31
N TRP A 86 9.16 1.74 4.26
CA TRP A 86 9.96 1.79 3.04
C TRP A 86 9.32 2.68 1.97
N TYR A 87 10.07 3.64 1.46
CA TYR A 87 9.64 4.45 0.32
C TYR A 87 10.82 4.79 -0.59
N LEU A 88 10.50 5.08 -1.86
CA LEU A 88 11.44 5.52 -2.86
C LEU A 88 10.97 6.87 -3.42
N THR A 89 11.88 7.83 -3.47
CA THR A 89 11.62 9.15 -4.04
C THR A 89 12.70 9.49 -5.05
N CYS A 90 12.30 10.05 -6.19
CA CYS A 90 13.22 10.55 -7.20
C CYS A 90 13.33 12.07 -7.07
N LYS A 91 14.56 12.57 -7.20
CA LYS A 91 14.87 13.98 -7.42
C LYS A 91 15.40 14.12 -8.86
N PRO A 92 15.09 15.23 -9.57
CA PRO A 92 15.70 15.52 -10.86
C PRO A 92 17.23 15.53 -10.81
#